data_AF-A0A6A4U162-F1
#
_entry.id   AF-A0A6A4U162-F1
#
_cell.length_a   1.000
_cell.length_b   1.000
_cell.length_c   1.000
_cell.angle_alpha   90.00
_cell.angle_beta   90.00
_cell.angle_gamma   90.00
#
_symmetry.space_group_name_H-M   'P 1'
#
loop_
_entity.id
_entity.type
_entity.pdbx_description
1 polymer ?
#
loop_
_entity_poly.entity_id
_entity_poly.type
_entity_poly.pdbx_seq_one_letter_code
_entity_poly.pdbx_strand_id
1 'polypeptide(L)'
;MVDFWRQEHWIFRGLFVVVALGLLFMRLLPLGNAPGALPGPDILVCVILAWIVRRPDFLPMPLILFVILAEDLILMRPPGLWTAIVILATEFLRSRIALTRELSFLVEWLLISGVMLGMMLIYRLTLGLAFVPQAPFGFAIVQVLWSIAVYPVVVGLSHLALDLRKPATGEVDDFGRRL
;
A
#
# COMPACT_ATOMS: atom_id res chain seq x y z
N MET A 1 9.03 -16.00 -26.27
CA MET A 1 7.84 -16.19 -25.41
C MET A 1 8.08 -15.78 -23.94
N VAL A 2 9.33 -15.79 -23.44
CA VAL A 2 9.71 -15.26 -22.11
C VAL A 2 9.68 -13.72 -22.05
N ASP A 3 9.79 -13.05 -23.20
CA ASP A 3 9.92 -11.59 -23.26
C ASP A 3 8.61 -10.85 -22.96
N PHE A 4 7.46 -11.37 -23.38
CA PHE A 4 6.15 -10.75 -23.15
C PHE A 4 5.81 -10.65 -21.64
N TRP A 5 6.02 -11.73 -20.88
CA TRP A 5 5.81 -11.78 -19.43
C TRP A 5 6.73 -10.83 -18.66
N ARG A 6 7.99 -10.71 -19.10
CA ARG A 6 8.92 -9.73 -18.54
C ARG A 6 8.43 -8.30 -18.83
N GLN A 7 7.93 -8.05 -20.05
CA GLN A 7 7.42 -6.75 -20.47
C GLN A 7 6.22 -6.30 -19.64
N GLU A 8 5.25 -7.17 -19.37
CA GLU A 8 4.08 -6.87 -18.53
C GLU A 8 4.50 -6.46 -17.11
N HIS A 9 5.44 -7.19 -16.49
CA HIS A 9 5.95 -6.86 -15.17
C HIS A 9 6.59 -5.47 -15.13
N TRP A 10 7.37 -5.09 -16.15
CA TRP A 10 7.97 -3.76 -16.24
C TRP A 10 6.94 -2.66 -16.46
N ILE A 11 5.87 -2.93 -17.22
CA ILE A 11 4.77 -1.98 -17.42
C ILE A 11 4.05 -1.71 -16.09
N PHE A 12 3.68 -2.75 -15.32
CA PHE A 12 3.02 -2.55 -14.03
C PHE A 12 3.94 -1.87 -13.00
N ARG A 13 5.24 -2.19 -12.99
CA ARG A 13 6.22 -1.49 -12.14
C ARG A 13 6.35 -0.02 -12.53
N GLY A 14 6.42 0.28 -13.83
CA GLY A 14 6.42 1.64 -14.34
C GLY A 14 5.15 2.40 -13.96
N LEU A 15 3.98 1.75 -14.11
CA LEU A 15 2.71 2.32 -13.69
C LEU A 15 2.68 2.61 -12.19
N PHE A 16 3.14 1.69 -11.35
CA PHE A 16 3.23 1.91 -9.91
C PHE A 16 4.10 3.14 -9.59
N VAL A 17 5.26 3.26 -10.23
CA VAL A 17 6.14 4.42 -10.05
C VAL A 17 5.46 5.71 -10.51
N VAL A 18 4.76 5.71 -11.65
CA VAL A 18 4.01 6.88 -12.13
C VAL A 18 2.90 7.27 -11.16
N VAL A 19 2.14 6.30 -10.64
CA VAL A 19 1.10 6.54 -9.62
C VAL A 19 1.73 7.10 -8.34
N ALA A 20 2.83 6.52 -7.87
CA ALA A 20 3.53 6.98 -6.68
C ALA A 20 4.06 8.41 -6.86
N LEU A 21 4.68 8.71 -8.01
CA LEU A 21 5.15 10.06 -8.34
C LEU A 21 3.99 11.05 -8.45
N GLY A 22 2.86 10.66 -9.05
CA GLY A 22 1.66 11.50 -9.13
C GLY A 22 1.10 11.82 -7.74
N LEU A 23 1.04 10.82 -6.85
CA LEU A 23 0.59 11.02 -5.46
C LEU A 23 1.58 11.89 -4.67
N LEU A 24 2.89 11.69 -4.84
CA LEU A 24 3.92 12.54 -4.23
C LEU A 24 3.81 13.98 -4.72
N PHE A 25 3.64 14.18 -6.03
CA PHE A 25 3.44 15.50 -6.63
C PHE A 25 2.20 16.19 -6.05
N MET A 26 1.08 15.48 -5.90
CA MET A 26 -0.13 16.00 -5.26
C MET A 26 0.10 16.36 -3.78
N ARG A 27 0.93 15.60 -3.05
CA ARG A 27 1.32 15.92 -1.66
C ARG A 27 2.24 17.14 -1.57
N LEU A 28 3.10 17.36 -2.56
CA LEU A 28 4.01 18.50 -2.66
C LEU A 28 3.30 19.80 -3.04
N LEU A 29 2.21 19.70 -3.81
CA LEU A 29 1.40 20.86 -4.12
C LEU A 29 0.78 21.43 -2.83
N PRO A 30 0.85 22.75 -2.61
CA PRO A 30 0.23 23.40 -1.46
C PRO A 30 -1.30 23.47 -1.65
N LEU A 31 -1.97 22.33 -1.74
CA LEU A 31 -3.42 22.19 -1.96
C LEU A 31 -4.26 22.58 -0.73
N GLY A 32 -3.74 23.45 0.14
CA GLY A 32 -4.49 23.93 1.30
C GLY A 32 -4.51 22.97 2.48
N ASN A 33 -3.36 22.39 2.85
CA ASN A 33 -3.18 21.78 4.18
C ASN A 33 -3.06 22.90 5.22
N ALA A 34 -4.16 23.59 5.49
CA ALA A 34 -4.19 24.64 6.51
C ALA A 34 -3.83 24.05 7.89
N PRO A 35 -3.14 24.79 8.77
CA PRO A 35 -2.89 24.35 10.14
C PRO A 35 -4.22 23.99 10.83
N GLY A 36 -4.37 22.72 11.24
CA GLY A 36 -5.60 22.22 11.86
C GLY A 36 -6.58 21.53 10.90
N ALA A 37 -6.28 21.45 9.60
CA ALA A 37 -7.05 20.62 8.67
C ALA A 37 -6.95 19.13 9.05
N LEU A 38 -8.04 18.39 8.82
CA LEU A 38 -8.05 16.95 9.04
C LEU A 38 -7.02 16.26 8.15
N PRO A 39 -6.30 15.26 8.67
CA PRO A 39 -5.25 14.61 7.91
C PRO A 39 -5.86 13.78 6.77
N GLY A 40 -5.33 13.94 5.57
CA GLY A 40 -5.75 13.18 4.39
C GLY A 40 -5.35 11.69 4.45
N PRO A 41 -5.91 10.85 3.57
CA PRO A 41 -5.67 9.40 3.57
C PRO A 41 -4.27 9.08 3.11
N ASP A 42 -3.75 7.93 3.55
CA ASP A 42 -2.55 7.38 2.97
C ASP A 42 -2.83 6.54 1.71
N ILE A 43 -3.16 7.24 0.63
CA ILE A 43 -3.52 6.62 -0.65
C ILE A 43 -2.40 5.72 -1.19
N LEU A 44 -1.13 6.13 -1.02
CA LEU A 44 0.00 5.35 -1.52
C LEU A 44 0.07 3.99 -0.83
N VAL A 45 -0.09 3.95 0.50
CA VAL A 45 -0.15 2.70 1.26
C VAL A 45 -1.38 1.87 0.86
N CYS A 46 -2.55 2.49 0.66
CA CYS A 46 -3.72 1.77 0.16
C CYS A 46 -3.44 1.08 -1.19
N VAL A 47 -2.78 1.77 -2.12
CA VAL A 47 -2.40 1.22 -3.43
C VAL A 47 -1.43 0.06 -3.28
N ILE A 48 -0.38 0.23 -2.46
CA ILE A 48 0.62 -0.82 -2.20
C ILE A 48 -0.06 -2.08 -1.65
N LEU A 49 -0.87 -1.93 -0.60
CA LEU A 49 -1.54 -3.08 0.04
C LEU A 49 -2.53 -3.76 -0.93
N ALA A 50 -3.32 -2.99 -1.67
CA ALA A 50 -4.27 -3.53 -2.65
C ALA A 50 -3.57 -4.33 -3.76
N TRP A 51 -2.43 -3.84 -4.25
CA TRP A 51 -1.69 -4.53 -5.30
C TRP A 51 -0.95 -5.75 -4.77
N ILE A 52 -0.41 -5.72 -3.56
CA ILE A 52 0.22 -6.87 -2.91
C ILE A 52 -0.76 -8.02 -2.72
N VAL A 53 -2.00 -7.74 -2.31
CA VAL A 53 -3.04 -8.77 -2.14
C VAL A 53 -3.43 -9.43 -3.46
N ARG A 54 -3.42 -8.66 -4.57
CA ARG A 54 -3.90 -9.14 -5.88
C ARG A 54 -2.81 -9.82 -6.70
N ARG A 55 -1.65 -9.17 -6.82
CA ARG A 55 -0.52 -9.60 -7.65
C ARG A 55 0.80 -9.20 -6.98
N PRO A 56 1.26 -9.99 -5.99
CA PRO A 56 2.48 -9.73 -5.24
C PRO A 56 3.73 -9.69 -6.13
N ASP A 57 3.70 -10.35 -7.30
CA ASP A 57 4.83 -10.46 -8.23
C ASP A 57 5.18 -9.13 -8.93
N PHE A 58 4.22 -8.22 -9.05
CA PHE A 58 4.42 -6.92 -9.71
C PHE A 58 5.15 -5.91 -8.83
N LEU A 59 4.99 -6.01 -7.51
CA LEU A 59 5.68 -5.17 -6.52
C LEU A 59 6.77 -5.95 -5.80
N PRO A 60 7.98 -6.02 -6.37
CA PRO A 60 9.10 -6.58 -5.66
C PRO A 60 9.45 -5.67 -4.48
N MET A 61 9.82 -6.30 -3.38
CA MET A 61 10.20 -5.64 -2.13
C MET A 61 11.18 -4.45 -2.30
N PRO A 62 12.26 -4.54 -3.12
CA PRO A 62 13.14 -3.39 -3.37
C PRO A 62 12.45 -2.17 -3.99
N LEU A 63 11.45 -2.37 -4.85
CA LEU A 63 10.73 -1.26 -5.49
C LEU A 63 9.93 -0.46 -4.47
N ILE A 64 9.21 -1.16 -3.58
CA ILE A 64 8.47 -0.52 -2.48
C ILE A 64 9.45 0.22 -1.57
N LEU A 65 10.57 -0.41 -1.21
CA LEU A 65 11.61 0.19 -0.38
C LEU A 65 12.09 1.52 -0.98
N PHE A 66 12.49 1.54 -2.26
CA PHE A 66 12.99 2.77 -2.88
C PHE A 66 11.92 3.87 -2.95
N VAL A 67 10.68 3.52 -3.29
CA VAL A 67 9.59 4.51 -3.41
C VAL A 67 9.24 5.12 -2.05
N ILE A 68 9.06 4.31 -1.01
CA ILE A 68 8.69 4.82 0.33
C ILE A 68 9.88 5.52 0.99
N LEU A 69 11.11 5.05 0.79
CA LEU A 69 12.29 5.73 1.31
C LEU A 69 12.48 7.11 0.65
N ALA A 70 12.23 7.21 -0.67
CA ALA A 70 12.22 8.49 -1.36
C ALA A 70 11.11 9.41 -0.84
N GLU A 71 9.91 8.88 -0.61
CA GLU A 71 8.82 9.63 0.02
C GLU A 71 9.22 10.16 1.41
N ASP A 72 9.79 9.31 2.26
CA ASP A 72 10.20 9.67 3.62
C ASP A 72 11.22 10.82 3.57
N LEU A 73 12.20 10.75 2.65
CA LEU A 73 13.22 11.78 2.48
C LEU A 73 12.64 13.10 1.93
N ILE A 74 11.78 13.03 0.91
CA ILE A 74 11.18 14.21 0.27
C ILE A 74 10.25 14.94 1.23
N LEU A 75 9.45 14.19 2.01
CA LEU A 75 8.49 14.75 2.97
C LEU A 75 9.13 15.09 4.33
N MET A 76 10.47 14.97 4.45
CA MET A 76 11.21 15.23 5.68
C MET A 76 10.64 14.47 6.90
N ARG A 77 10.12 13.26 6.65
CA ARG A 77 9.68 12.34 7.70
C ARG A 77 10.90 11.65 8.31
N PRO A 78 10.80 11.07 9.52
CA PRO A 78 11.86 10.27 10.11
C PRO A 78 12.30 9.17 9.12
N PRO A 79 13.50 9.29 8.53
CA PRO A 79 13.85 8.50 7.35
C PRO A 79 13.90 7.01 7.70
N GLY A 80 13.23 6.19 6.89
CA GLY A 80 13.31 4.74 6.98
C GLY A 80 12.39 4.07 8.01
N LEU A 81 11.82 4.80 8.98
CA LEU A 81 10.90 4.20 9.95
C LEU A 81 9.60 3.75 9.27
N TRP A 82 8.97 4.65 8.52
CA TRP A 82 7.74 4.33 7.81
C TRP A 82 8.00 3.30 6.72
N THR A 83 9.10 3.47 5.97
CA THR A 83 9.61 2.47 5.02
C THR A 83 9.67 1.07 5.63
N ALA A 84 10.34 0.90 6.79
CA ALA A 84 10.46 -0.40 7.45
C ALA A 84 9.10 -0.99 7.86
N ILE A 85 8.18 -0.17 8.35
CA ILE A 85 6.82 -0.60 8.73
C ILE A 85 6.02 -1.05 7.51
N VAL A 86 6.06 -0.29 6.41
CA VAL A 86 5.37 -0.65 5.15
C VAL A 86 5.93 -1.96 4.62
N ILE A 87 7.25 -2.12 4.61
CA ILE A 87 7.92 -3.36 4.22
C ILE A 87 7.41 -4.54 5.05
N LEU A 88 7.45 -4.44 6.38
CA LEU A 88 7.00 -5.50 7.27
C LEU A 88 5.53 -5.84 7.07
N ALA A 89 4.68 -4.84 6.86
CA ALA A 89 3.28 -5.04 6.53
C ALA A 89 3.12 -5.79 5.20
N THR A 90 3.82 -5.36 4.14
CA THR A 90 3.73 -6.01 2.83
C THR A 90 4.23 -7.46 2.86
N GLU A 91 5.29 -7.74 3.60
CA GLU A 91 5.81 -9.10 3.75
C GLU A 91 4.92 -9.98 4.63
N PHE A 92 4.30 -9.40 5.67
CA PHE A 92 3.26 -10.09 6.44
C PHE A 92 2.10 -10.51 5.53
N LEU A 93 1.61 -9.61 4.67
CA LEU A 93 0.58 -9.96 3.68
C LEU A 93 1.06 -10.98 2.64
N ARG A 94 2.31 -10.86 2.16
CA ARG A 94 2.91 -11.82 1.23
C ARG A 94 2.96 -13.23 1.84
N SER A 95 3.25 -13.35 3.13
CA SER A 95 3.22 -14.65 3.83
C SER A 95 1.82 -15.26 3.97
N ARG A 96 0.76 -14.49 3.68
CA ARG A 96 -0.65 -14.87 3.83
C ARG A 96 -1.43 -14.86 2.52
N ILE A 97 -0.75 -14.84 1.37
CA ILE A 97 -1.40 -14.79 0.04
C ILE A 97 -2.38 -15.96 -0.14
N ALA A 98 -1.96 -17.18 0.18
CA ALA A 98 -2.80 -18.38 0.02
C ALA A 98 -4.13 -18.27 0.80
N LEU A 99 -4.07 -17.74 2.03
CA LEU A 99 -5.26 -17.48 2.85
C LEU A 99 -6.10 -16.34 2.27
N THR A 100 -5.45 -15.26 1.82
CA THR A 100 -6.12 -14.02 1.35
C THR A 100 -6.86 -14.21 0.02
N ARG A 101 -6.45 -15.20 -0.78
CA ARG A 101 -7.07 -15.51 -2.08
C ARG A 101 -8.51 -15.99 -1.95
N GLU A 102 -8.80 -16.77 -0.90
CA GLU A 102 -10.13 -17.35 -0.65
C GLU A 102 -11.03 -16.45 0.20
N LEU A 103 -10.50 -15.34 0.71
CA LEU A 103 -11.27 -14.40 1.52
C LEU A 103 -12.28 -13.63 0.68
N SER A 104 -13.48 -13.50 1.22
CA SER A 104 -14.46 -12.53 0.76
C SER A 104 -13.90 -11.12 0.93
N PHE A 105 -14.39 -10.19 0.11
CA PHE A 105 -13.92 -8.80 0.13
C PHE A 105 -14.06 -8.14 1.52
N LEU A 106 -15.13 -8.45 2.27
CA LEU A 106 -15.34 -7.93 3.62
C LEU A 106 -14.24 -8.39 4.59
N VAL A 107 -13.82 -9.66 4.52
CA VAL A 107 -12.79 -10.19 5.42
C VAL A 107 -11.40 -9.68 5.01
N GLU A 108 -11.13 -9.53 3.72
CA GLU A 108 -9.93 -8.85 3.24
C GLU A 108 -9.87 -7.41 3.76
N TRP A 109 -10.96 -6.66 3.64
CA TRP A 109 -11.03 -5.28 4.14
C TRP A 109 -10.80 -5.20 5.66
N LEU A 110 -11.33 -6.18 6.41
CA LEU A 110 -11.08 -6.29 7.85
C LEU A 110 -9.61 -6.63 8.17
N LEU A 111 -8.99 -7.52 7.40
CA LEU A 111 -7.56 -7.83 7.53
C LEU A 111 -6.71 -6.58 7.26
N ILE A 112 -6.99 -5.86 6.17
CA ILE A 112 -6.25 -4.67 5.76
C ILE A 112 -6.42 -3.54 6.77
N SER A 113 -7.63 -3.35 7.31
CA SER A 113 -7.86 -2.36 8.36
C SER A 113 -7.07 -2.70 9.63
N GLY A 114 -7.01 -3.98 10.03
CA GLY A 114 -6.16 -4.45 11.11
C GLY A 114 -4.67 -4.18 10.87
N VAL A 115 -4.18 -4.42 9.65
CA VAL A 115 -2.79 -4.12 9.27
C VAL A 115 -2.52 -2.63 9.34
N MET A 116 -3.39 -1.78 8.78
CA MET A 116 -3.25 -0.31 8.82
C MET A 116 -3.23 0.23 10.25
N LEU A 117 -4.10 -0.30 11.12
CA LEU A 117 -4.11 0.04 12.55
C LEU A 117 -2.81 -0.39 13.23
N GLY A 118 -2.32 -1.61 12.96
CA GLY A 118 -1.04 -2.10 13.46
C GLY A 118 0.14 -1.22 13.03
N MET A 119 0.18 -0.81 11.76
CA MET A 119 1.21 0.10 11.23
C MET A 119 1.21 1.44 11.96
N MET A 120 0.03 2.03 12.16
CA MET A 120 -0.12 3.30 12.89
C MET A 120 0.32 3.18 14.35
N LEU A 121 -0.04 2.09 15.03
CA LEU A 121 0.38 1.84 16.41
C LEU A 121 1.89 1.67 16.51
N ILE A 122 2.51 0.85 15.66
CA ILE A 122 3.96 0.63 15.64
C ILE A 122 4.68 1.96 15.39
N TYR A 123 4.28 2.72 14.37
CA TYR A 123 4.88 4.01 14.05
C TYR A 123 4.83 4.97 15.24
N ARG A 124 3.64 5.10 15.87
CA ARG A 124 3.43 5.99 17.00
C ARG A 124 4.20 5.56 18.25
N LEU A 125 4.25 4.25 18.54
CA LEU A 125 5.00 3.71 19.66
C LEU A 125 6.50 3.93 19.48
N THR A 126 7.05 3.67 18.29
CA THR A 126 8.47 3.90 18.01
C THR A 126 8.83 5.38 18.13
N LEU A 127 8.00 6.30 17.61
CA LEU A 127 8.21 7.74 17.79
C LEU A 127 8.12 8.16 19.27
N GLY A 128 7.16 7.60 20.00
CA GLY A 128 7.01 7.85 21.44
C GLY A 128 8.22 7.38 22.25
N LEU A 129 8.77 6.20 21.95
CA LEU A 129 9.98 5.66 22.59
C LEU A 129 11.23 6.51 22.24
N ALA A 130 11.26 7.06 21.03
CA ALA A 130 12.32 7.97 20.58
C ALA A 130 12.11 9.43 21.04
N PHE A 131 11.08 9.72 21.83
CA PHE A 131 10.72 11.07 22.29
C PHE A 131 10.53 12.09 21.15
N VAL A 132 10.14 11.62 19.96
CA VAL A 132 9.88 12.49 18.81
C VAL A 132 8.49 13.14 18.95
N PRO A 133 8.37 14.47 18.79
CA PRO A 133 7.07 15.13 18.79
C PRO A 133 6.16 14.56 17.71
N GLN A 134 4.94 14.22 18.08
CA GLN A 134 3.98 13.54 17.21
C GLN A 134 2.61 14.21 17.27
N ALA A 135 1.86 14.12 16.18
CA ALA A 135 0.51 14.67 16.10
C ALA A 135 -0.41 14.08 17.19
N PRO A 136 -1.47 14.80 17.61
CA PRO A 136 -2.44 14.28 18.56
C PRO A 136 -3.04 12.96 18.07
N PHE A 137 -3.36 12.07 19.00
CA PHE A 137 -3.82 10.72 18.69
C PHE A 137 -5.07 10.70 17.79
N GLY A 138 -5.98 11.65 18.00
CA GLY A 138 -7.18 11.80 17.17
C GLY A 138 -6.88 12.00 15.68
N PHE A 139 -5.84 12.78 15.34
CA PHE A 139 -5.44 12.98 13.94
C PHE A 139 -4.97 11.67 13.31
N ALA A 140 -4.14 10.90 14.03
CA ALA A 140 -3.65 9.62 13.54
C ALA A 140 -4.79 8.59 13.33
N ILE A 141 -5.77 8.55 14.25
CA ILE A 141 -6.96 7.70 14.07
C ILE A 141 -7.75 8.13 12.83
N VAL A 142 -8.05 9.43 12.69
CA VAL A 142 -8.85 9.93 11.56
C VAL A 142 -8.15 9.61 10.23
N GLN A 143 -6.84 9.78 10.16
CA GLN A 143 -6.05 9.43 8.98
C GLN A 143 -6.20 7.95 8.62
N VAL A 144 -6.10 7.05 9.60
CA VAL A 144 -6.25 5.61 9.38
C VAL A 144 -7.68 5.26 8.97
N LEU A 145 -8.69 5.78 9.67
CA LEU A 145 -10.11 5.55 9.32
C LEU A 145 -10.43 6.02 7.90
N TRP A 146 -9.90 7.18 7.51
CA TRP A 146 -10.08 7.70 6.16
C TRP A 146 -9.35 6.82 5.13
N SER A 147 -8.16 6.31 5.45
CA SER A 147 -7.43 5.36 4.60
C SER A 147 -8.18 4.03 4.45
N ILE A 148 -8.76 3.51 5.54
CA ILE A 148 -9.60 2.30 5.55
C ILE A 148 -10.84 2.51 4.69
N ALA A 149 -11.51 3.67 4.79
CA ALA A 149 -12.68 4.00 3.98
C ALA A 149 -12.35 4.19 2.49
N VAL A 150 -11.13 4.67 2.18
CA VAL A 150 -10.64 4.84 0.81
C VAL A 150 -10.17 3.53 0.18
N TYR A 151 -9.76 2.55 0.99
CA TYR A 151 -9.26 1.26 0.48
C TYR A 151 -10.23 0.57 -0.52
N PRO A 152 -11.54 0.42 -0.25
CA PRO A 152 -12.50 -0.12 -1.22
C PRO A 152 -12.53 0.64 -2.55
N VAL A 153 -12.40 1.97 -2.51
CA VAL A 153 -12.37 2.81 -3.71
C VAL A 153 -11.10 2.55 -4.51
N VAL A 154 -9.94 2.46 -3.85
CA VAL A 154 -8.66 2.14 -4.49
C VAL A 154 -8.68 0.74 -5.11
N VAL A 155 -9.27 -0.23 -4.41
CA VAL A 155 -9.52 -1.59 -4.91
C VAL A 155 -10.42 -1.56 -6.14
N GLY A 156 -11.53 -0.81 -6.10
CA GLY A 156 -12.44 -0.66 -7.23
C GLY A 156 -11.78 -0.01 -8.44
N LEU A 157 -11.04 1.08 -8.24
CA LEU A 157 -10.27 1.76 -9.29
C LEU A 157 -9.18 0.85 -9.86
N SER A 158 -8.48 0.09 -9.03
CA SER A 158 -7.46 -0.87 -9.49
C SER A 158 -8.09 -2.03 -10.26
N HIS A 159 -9.35 -2.38 -9.99
CA HIS A 159 -10.07 -3.38 -10.79
C HIS A 159 -10.51 -2.81 -12.13
N LEU A 160 -11.02 -1.58 -12.16
CA LEU A 160 -11.48 -0.90 -13.37
C LEU A 160 -10.33 -0.50 -14.31
N ALA A 161 -9.20 -0.07 -13.76
CA ALA A 161 -8.08 0.45 -14.54
C ALA A 161 -7.12 -0.63 -15.05
N LEU A 162 -7.04 -1.77 -14.36
CA LEU A 162 -5.99 -2.78 -14.62
C LEU A 162 -6.50 -4.20 -14.87
N ASP A 163 -7.83 -4.40 -14.85
CA ASP A 163 -8.48 -5.72 -14.94
C ASP A 163 -7.81 -6.79 -14.05
N LEU A 164 -7.27 -6.35 -12.91
CA LEU A 164 -6.58 -7.19 -11.93
C LEU A 164 -7.64 -7.98 -11.16
N ARG A 165 -8.13 -9.05 -11.77
CA ARG A 165 -8.92 -10.07 -11.11
C ARG A 165 -8.03 -10.87 -10.16
N LYS A 166 -8.58 -11.18 -8.98
CA LYS A 166 -8.04 -12.25 -8.14
C LYS A 166 -8.10 -13.54 -8.97
N PRO A 167 -6.99 -14.26 -9.18
CA PRO A 167 -7.07 -15.55 -9.85
C PRO A 167 -7.91 -16.49 -8.99
N ALA A 168 -8.90 -17.16 -9.57
CA ALA A 168 -9.80 -18.05 -8.82
C ALA A 168 -9.03 -19.31 -8.34
N THR A 169 -9.48 -19.92 -7.24
CA THR A 169 -8.92 -21.21 -6.78
C THR A 169 -9.14 -22.26 -7.86
N GLY A 170 -8.05 -22.83 -8.40
CA GLY A 170 -8.11 -23.80 -9.50
C GLY A 170 -8.02 -23.19 -10.90
N GLU A 171 -7.82 -21.88 -11.03
CA GLU A 171 -7.35 -21.32 -12.30
C GLU A 171 -5.95 -21.85 -12.58
N VAL A 172 -5.87 -22.48 -13.73
CA VAL A 172 -4.67 -23.06 -14.26
C VAL A 172 -4.10 -22.01 -15.20
N ASP A 173 -2.84 -21.65 -15.00
CA ASP A 173 -2.11 -20.81 -15.97
C ASP A 173 -2.24 -21.43 -17.38
N ASP A 174 -1.97 -20.66 -18.44
CA ASP A 174 -1.98 -21.16 -19.85
C ASP A 174 -1.06 -22.39 -20.05
N PHE A 175 -0.25 -22.71 -19.04
CA PHE A 175 0.69 -23.82 -18.92
C PHE A 175 0.23 -25.02 -18.07
N GLY A 176 -1.05 -25.16 -17.69
CA GLY A 176 -1.50 -26.39 -17.04
C GLY A 176 -1.10 -26.53 -15.55
N ARG A 177 -0.54 -25.47 -14.93
CA ARG A 177 -0.09 -25.48 -13.54
C ARG A 177 -1.09 -24.78 -12.62
N ARG A 178 -1.32 -25.39 -11.46
CA ARG A 178 -2.17 -24.81 -10.41
C ARG A 178 -1.48 -23.57 -9.86
N LEU A 179 -2.08 -22.39 -10.10
CA LEU A 179 -1.71 -21.14 -9.45
C LEU A 179 -2.32 -21.09 -8.06
#